data_AF-A0A382JCF6-F1
#
_entry.id   AF-A0A382JCF6-F1
#
_cell.length_a   1.000
_cell.length_b   1.000
_cell.length_c   1.000
_cell.angle_alpha   90.00
_cell.angle_beta   90.00
_cell.angle_gamma   90.00
#
_symmetry.space_group_name_H-M   'P 1'
#
loop_
_entity.id
_entity.type
_entity.pdbx_description
1 polymer ?
#
loop_
_entity_poly.entity_id
_entity_poly.type
_entity_poly.pdbx_seq_one_letter_code
_entity_poly.pdbx_strand_id
1 'polypeptide(L)' 'MNNRIIALILFIGFAFWSCGNNAPVITSLTAEPETTPKLGTVLLTCNAHDEEDNTFV' A
#
# COMPACT_ATOMS: atom_id res chain seq x y z
N MET A 1 1.34 -39.45 7.25
CA MET A 1 0.73 -38.15 6.89
C MET A 1 0.08 -38.31 5.52
N ASN A 2 -1.25 -38.19 5.40
CA ASN A 2 -1.99 -38.50 4.17
C ASN A 2 -1.85 -37.36 3.15
N ASN A 3 -1.65 -37.66 1.86
CA ASN A 3 -1.53 -36.66 0.79
C ASN A 3 -2.70 -35.68 0.75
N ARG A 4 -3.89 -36.15 1.13
CA ARG A 4 -5.11 -35.32 1.21
C ARG A 4 -5.04 -34.25 2.30
N ILE A 5 -4.33 -34.51 3.40
CA ILE A 5 -4.18 -33.58 4.52
C ILE A 5 -3.12 -32.52 4.20
N ILE A 6 -2.04 -32.90 3.52
CA ILE A 6 -0.98 -31.98 3.08
C ILE A 6 -1.53 -30.96 2.10
N ALA A 7 -2.33 -31.41 1.12
CA ALA A 7 -2.99 -30.52 0.16
C ALA A 7 -3.92 -29.51 0.85
N LEU A 8 -4.64 -29.92 1.89
CA LEU A 8 -5.54 -29.06 2.63
C LEU A 8 -4.77 -27.95 3.39
N ILE A 9 -3.66 -28.30 4.03
CA ILE A 9 -2.81 -27.35 4.76
C ILE A 9 -2.17 -26.34 3.81
N LEU A 10 -1.70 -26.77 2.63
CA LEU A 10 -1.14 -25.87 1.62
C LEU A 10 -2.21 -24.92 1.07
N PHE A 11 -3.42 -25.40 0.82
CA PHE A 11 -4.52 -24.58 0.30
C PHE A 11 -4.98 -23.53 1.31
N ILE A 12 -5.09 -23.92 2.58
CA ILE A 12 -5.41 -23.02 3.69
C ILE A 12 -4.28 -22.00 3.89
N GLY A 13 -3.02 -22.43 3.89
CA GLY A 13 -1.86 -21.55 4.02
C GLY A 13 -1.77 -20.52 2.88
N PHE A 14 -2.11 -20.90 1.65
CA PHE A 14 -2.18 -19.98 0.50
C PHE A 14 -3.34 -18.99 0.61
N ALA A 15 -4.52 -19.43 1.05
CA ALA A 15 -5.69 -18.58 1.18
C ALA A 15 -5.54 -17.49 2.26
N PHE A 16 -4.79 -17.79 3.33
CA PHE A 16 -4.50 -16.84 4.40
C PHE A 16 -3.32 -15.90 4.13
N TRP A 17 -2.62 -16.06 2.99
CA TRP A 17 -1.43 -15.26 2.70
C TRP A 17 -1.73 -13.91 2.00
N SER A 18 -2.93 -13.73 1.45
CA SER A 18 -3.33 -12.53 0.71
C SER A 18 -4.18 -11.54 1.51
N CYS A 19 -4.22 -11.64 2.84
CA CYS A 19 -4.99 -10.73 3.69
C CYS A 19 -4.06 -9.68 4.32
N GLY A 20 -3.53 -8.75 3.53
CA GLY A 20 -2.78 -7.61 4.02
C GLY A 20 -3.19 -6.36 3.25
N ASN A 21 -3.44 -5.26 3.95
CA ASN A 21 -3.64 -3.97 3.31
C ASN A 21 -2.34 -3.56 2.61
N ASN A 22 -2.39 -3.21 1.33
CA ASN A 22 -1.23 -2.74 0.60
C ASN A 22 -0.84 -1.32 1.07
N ALA A 23 0.43 -0.98 0.97
CA ALA A 23 0.86 0.40 1.20
C ALA A 23 0.37 1.27 0.02
N PRO A 24 -0.04 2.52 0.27
CA PRO A 24 -0.47 3.40 -0.81
C PRO A 24 0.68 3.74 -1.76
N VAL A 25 0.37 3.88 -3.04
CA VAL A 25 1.34 4.25 -4.08
C VAL A 25 1.35 5.78 -4.22
N ILE A 26 2.50 6.39 -3.96
CA ILE A 26 2.70 7.83 -4.15
C ILE A 26 3.01 8.08 -5.64
N THR A 27 2.17 8.88 -6.30
CA THR A 27 2.34 9.26 -7.71
C THR A 27 3.07 10.57 -7.90
N SER A 28 2.89 11.52 -6.97
CA SER A 28 3.62 12.78 -6.98
C SER A 28 3.75 13.39 -5.58
N LEU A 29 4.83 14.13 -5.40
CA LEU A 29 5.07 14.97 -4.24
C LEU A 29 5.66 16.29 -4.73
N THR A 30 4.94 17.39 -4.54
CA THR A 30 5.37 18.73 -4.96
C THR A 30 5.42 19.68 -3.77
N ALA A 31 6.24 20.71 -3.89
CA ALA A 31 6.46 21.72 -2.88
C ALA A 31 6.25 23.12 -3.49
N GLU A 32 5.46 23.97 -2.85
CA GLU A 32 5.26 25.36 -3.26
C GLU A 32 5.40 26.30 -2.04
N PRO A 33 6.43 27.17 -2.00
CA PRO A 33 7.52 27.32 -2.98
C PRO A 33 8.56 26.19 -2.93
N GLU A 34 9.27 25.94 -4.04
CA GLU A 34 10.32 24.90 -4.11
C GLU A 34 11.48 25.10 -3.11
N THR A 35 11.72 26.35 -2.72
CA THR A 35 12.70 26.70 -1.69
C THR A 35 12.11 27.69 -0.71
N THR A 36 12.48 27.56 0.56
CA THR A 36 12.06 28.48 1.62
C THR A 36 13.28 28.96 2.40
N PRO A 37 13.30 30.22 2.87
CA PRO A 37 14.32 30.67 3.80
C PRO A 37 14.25 29.88 5.11
N LYS A 38 15.30 30.00 5.93
CA LYS A 38 15.34 29.42 7.28
C LYS A 38 14.15 29.96 8.08
N LEU A 39 13.41 29.06 8.73
CA LEU A 39 12.15 29.32 9.45
C LEU A 39 10.94 29.69 8.57
N GLY A 40 11.06 29.63 7.24
CA GLY A 40 9.89 29.78 6.37
C GLY A 40 9.04 28.51 6.28
N THR A 41 7.90 28.61 5.61
CA THR A 41 6.92 27.53 5.46
C THR A 41 6.72 27.22 3.98
N VAL A 42 6.51 25.94 3.69
CA VAL A 42 6.22 25.43 2.34
C VAL A 42 4.94 24.58 2.40
N LEU A 43 4.12 24.66 1.35
CA LEU A 43 3.02 23.72 1.16
C LEU A 43 3.54 22.49 0.42
N LEU A 44 3.39 21.32 1.03
CA LEU A 44 3.64 20.04 0.37
C LEU A 44 2.33 19.44 -0.10
N THR A 45 2.25 19.10 -1.39
CA THR A 45 1.12 18.38 -1.96
C THR A 45 1.55 16.97 -2.32
N CYS A 46 0.91 15.97 -1.71
CA CYS A 46 1.14 14.55 -1.99
C CYS A 46 -0.10 14.00 -2.71
N ASN A 47 0.11 13.34 -3.86
CA ASN A 47 -0.94 12.58 -4.53
C ASN A 47 -0.62 11.09 -4.42
N ALA A 48 -1.50 10.34 -3.78
CA ALA A 48 -1.35 8.90 -3.59
C ALA A 48 -2.67 8.18 -3.88
N HIS A 49 -2.59 6.93 -4.34
CA HIS A 49 -3.73 6.06 -4.54
C HIS A 49 -3.50 4.71 -3.87
N ASP A 50 -4.58 3.97 -3.62
CA ASP A 50 -4.50 2.58 -3.18
C ASP A 50 -4.02 1.71 -4.36
N GLU A 51 -3.13 0.73 -4.10
CA GLU A 51 -2.62 -0.18 -5.13
C GLU A 51 -3.73 -1.09 -5.66
N GLU A 52 -4.69 -1.43 -4.80
CA GLU A 52 -5.95 -2.00 -5.24
C GLU A 52 -6.83 -0.86 -5.77
N ASP A 53 -6.96 -0.78 -7.10
CA ASP A 53 -7.95 0.03 -7.85
C ASP A 53 -9.42 -0.30 -7.47
N ASN A 54 -9.65 -0.96 -6.33
CA ASN A 54 -10.94 -1.28 -5.78
C ASN A 54 -11.43 -0.06 -5.01
N THR A 55 -12.43 0.60 -5.59
CA THR A 55 -13.30 1.55 -4.89
C THR A 55 -13.57 1.06 -3.47
N PHE A 56 -13.28 1.87 -2.45
CA PHE A 56 -13.65 1.59 -1.07
C PHE A 56 -15.15 1.28 -1.01
N VAL A 57 -15.50 0.00 -0.77
CA VAL A 57 -16.86 -0.45 -0.42
C VAL A 57 -16.89 -0.77 1.06
#